data_AF-A0A535SCT0-F1
#
_entry.id   AF-A0A535SCT0-F1
#
_cell.length_a   1.000
_cell.length_b   1.000
_cell.length_c   1.000
_cell.angle_alpha   90.00
_cell.angle_beta   90.00
_cell.angle_gamma   90.00
#
_symmetry.space_group_name_H-M   'P 1'
#
loop_
_entity.id
_entity.type
_entity.pdbx_description
1 polymer ?
#
loop_
_entity_poly.entity_id
_entity_poly.type
_entity_poly.pdbx_seq_one_letter_code
_entity_poly.pdbx_strand_id
1 'polypeptide(L)'
;MSGVFPALVGPLTLVDLLLLLALLVIVPLGLRLVPFAGPRSRQVLKIARIVQPLGAIAAVASFFITPGWTSGAIALGWLITCIVAALAGLVELIERRSLRPTDLAPAAAVAYLSVGAGWLVLSRAGLRPEGFSHEIVELTGVHFHYAGFAATLMAALTMRAVRDRGRLATLAAMATMLVVLGV
;
A
#
# COMPACT_ATOMS: atom_id res chain seq x y z
N MET A 1 16.31 -4.38 -24.47
CA MET A 1 16.72 -3.21 -23.66
C MET A 1 17.05 -3.74 -22.28
N SER A 2 18.33 -3.74 -21.89
CA SER A 2 18.73 -4.19 -20.55
C SER A 2 18.34 -3.09 -19.55
N GLY A 3 17.28 -3.32 -18.78
CA GLY A 3 16.95 -2.46 -17.65
C GLY A 3 18.09 -2.43 -16.63
N VAL A 4 18.09 -1.42 -15.76
CA VAL A 4 19.12 -1.27 -14.71
C VAL A 4 19.20 -2.51 -13.81
N PHE A 5 18.09 -3.23 -13.66
CA PHE A 5 18.01 -4.46 -12.89
C PHE A 5 17.96 -5.69 -13.79
N PRO A 6 18.82 -6.70 -13.58
CA PRO A 6 18.78 -7.94 -14.33
C PRO A 6 17.52 -8.74 -13.97
N ALA A 7 17.06 -9.57 -14.92
CA ALA A 7 16.05 -10.58 -14.65
C ALA A 7 16.62 -11.65 -13.72
N LEU A 8 15.83 -12.07 -12.72
CA LEU A 8 16.21 -13.05 -11.71
C LEU A 8 15.39 -14.34 -11.81
N VAL A 9 14.09 -14.24 -12.10
CA VAL A 9 13.17 -15.39 -12.19
C VAL A 9 12.31 -15.24 -13.45
N GLY A 10 12.63 -16.02 -14.49
CA GLY A 10 12.00 -15.83 -15.80
C GLY A 10 12.24 -14.40 -16.31
N PRO A 11 11.19 -13.65 -16.70
CA PRO A 11 11.33 -12.25 -17.10
C PRO A 11 11.34 -11.25 -15.91
N LEU A 12 11.15 -11.71 -14.67
CA LEU A 12 10.96 -10.82 -13.51
C LEU A 12 12.29 -10.30 -12.95
N THR A 13 12.36 -9.00 -12.73
CA THR A 13 13.47 -8.30 -12.08
C THR A 13 13.35 -8.34 -10.55
N LEU A 14 14.39 -7.89 -9.84
CA LEU A 14 14.33 -7.70 -8.39
C LEU A 14 13.19 -6.77 -7.97
N VAL A 15 12.95 -5.69 -8.72
CA VAL A 15 11.92 -4.69 -8.42
C VAL A 15 10.53 -5.31 -8.54
N ASP A 16 10.30 -6.12 -9.58
CA ASP A 16 9.07 -6.89 -9.76
C ASP A 16 8.83 -7.83 -8.57
N LEU A 17 9.85 -8.58 -8.18
CA LEU A 17 9.76 -9.53 -7.07
C LEU A 17 9.47 -8.83 -5.73
N LEU A 18 10.07 -7.66 -5.48
CA LEU A 18 9.78 -6.86 -4.29
C LEU A 18 8.33 -6.37 -4.29
N LEU A 19 7.80 -5.94 -5.44
CA LEU A 19 6.41 -5.53 -5.57
C LEU A 19 5.46 -6.71 -5.36
N LEU A 20 5.72 -7.85 -6.02
CA LEU A 20 4.94 -9.07 -5.87
C LEU A 20 4.96 -9.60 -4.42
N LEU A 21 6.11 -9.54 -3.74
CA LEU A 21 6.21 -9.86 -2.30
C LEU A 21 5.31 -8.94 -1.47
N ALA A 22 5.26 -7.65 -1.81
CA ALA A 22 4.38 -6.72 -1.12
C ALA A 22 2.91 -7.10 -1.29
N LEU A 23 2.50 -7.35 -2.53
CA LEU A 23 1.13 -7.68 -2.91
C LEU A 23 0.65 -9.01 -2.30
N LEU A 24 1.52 -10.03 -2.30
CA LEU A 24 1.17 -11.40 -1.89
C LEU A 24 1.36 -11.66 -0.40
N VAL A 25 2.24 -10.90 0.28
CA VAL A 25 2.61 -11.17 1.68
C VAL A 25 2.42 -9.94 2.55
N ILE A 26 3.08 -8.82 2.24
CA ILE A 26 3.13 -7.66 3.14
C ILE A 26 1.75 -7.03 3.32
N VAL A 27 1.04 -6.75 2.23
CA VAL A 27 -0.31 -6.17 2.26
C VAL A 27 -1.33 -7.07 2.93
N PRO A 28 -1.50 -8.36 2.57
CA PRO A 28 -2.48 -9.20 3.24
C PRO A 28 -2.21 -9.38 4.73
N LEU A 29 -0.93 -9.46 5.14
CA LEU A 29 -0.57 -9.48 6.55
C LEU A 29 -0.90 -8.14 7.24
N GLY A 30 -0.50 -7.02 6.64
CA GLY A 30 -0.76 -5.69 7.20
C GLY A 30 -2.26 -5.39 7.31
N LEU A 31 -3.08 -5.75 6.31
CA LEU A 31 -4.54 -5.57 6.37
C LEU A 31 -5.20 -6.34 7.53
N ARG A 32 -4.59 -7.44 8.01
CA ARG A 32 -5.06 -8.16 9.20
C ARG A 32 -4.70 -7.45 10.51
N LEU A 33 -3.68 -6.59 10.48
CA LEU A 33 -3.17 -5.86 11.64
C LEU A 33 -3.77 -4.45 11.77
N VAL A 34 -4.43 -3.92 10.75
CA VAL A 34 -5.04 -2.58 10.78
C VAL A 34 -6.01 -2.46 11.96
N PRO A 35 -5.73 -1.58 12.95
CA PRO A 35 -6.42 -1.56 14.24
C PRO A 35 -7.69 -0.69 14.26
N PHE A 36 -8.49 -0.70 13.20
CA PHE A 36 -9.74 0.08 13.15
C PHE A 36 -10.72 -0.34 14.25
N ALA A 37 -11.44 0.62 14.82
CA ALA A 37 -12.37 0.43 15.93
C ALA A 37 -13.83 0.57 15.50
N GLY A 38 -14.11 1.34 14.45
CA GLY A 38 -15.45 1.56 13.92
C GLY A 38 -16.10 0.28 13.37
N PRO A 39 -17.40 0.05 13.60
CA PRO A 39 -18.08 -1.13 13.08
C PRO A 39 -18.17 -1.11 11.54
N ARG A 40 -18.45 0.04 10.90
CA ARG A 40 -18.53 0.11 9.43
C ARG A 40 -17.13 0.06 8.82
N SER A 41 -16.14 0.74 9.40
CA SER A 41 -14.75 0.67 8.90
C SER A 41 -14.21 -0.76 8.93
N ARG A 42 -14.49 -1.53 9.99
CA ARG A 42 -14.15 -2.96 10.08
C ARG A 42 -14.86 -3.81 9.03
N GLN A 43 -16.11 -3.50 8.71
CA GLN A 43 -16.85 -4.17 7.65
C GLN A 43 -16.23 -3.90 6.28
N VAL A 44 -15.89 -2.65 5.96
CA VAL A 44 -15.21 -2.31 4.69
C VAL A 44 -13.82 -2.94 4.63
N LEU A 45 -13.06 -2.94 5.73
CA LEU A 45 -11.77 -3.64 5.81
C LEU A 45 -11.91 -5.16 5.65
N LYS A 46 -13.01 -5.76 6.11
CA LYS A 46 -13.32 -7.17 5.85
C LYS A 46 -13.54 -7.42 4.35
N ILE A 47 -14.25 -6.52 3.65
CA ILE A 47 -14.42 -6.58 2.19
C ILE A 47 -13.03 -6.49 1.52
N ALA A 48 -12.20 -5.51 1.91
CA ALA A 48 -10.84 -5.37 1.39
C ALA A 48 -10.04 -6.67 1.51
N ARG A 49 -10.08 -7.34 2.67
CA ARG A 49 -9.40 -8.64 2.89
C ARG A 49 -9.96 -9.79 2.04
N ILE A 50 -11.26 -9.78 1.74
CA ILE A 50 -11.90 -10.81 0.91
C ILE A 50 -11.54 -10.61 -0.57
N VAL A 51 -11.51 -9.36 -1.05
CA VAL A 51 -11.19 -9.06 -2.46
C VAL A 51 -9.68 -9.07 -2.72
N GLN A 52 -8.85 -8.91 -1.67
CA GLN A 52 -7.39 -8.87 -1.77
C GLN A 52 -6.76 -10.01 -2.60
N PRO A 53 -7.10 -11.30 -2.40
CA PRO A 53 -6.51 -12.36 -3.22
C PRO A 53 -6.84 -12.21 -4.70
N LEU A 54 -8.05 -11.76 -5.05
CA LEU A 54 -8.45 -11.54 -6.45
C LEU A 54 -7.66 -10.39 -7.06
N GLY A 55 -7.51 -9.27 -6.35
CA GLY A 55 -6.69 -8.15 -6.79
C GLY A 55 -5.22 -8.53 -6.95
N ALA A 56 -4.68 -9.32 -6.03
CA ALA A 56 -3.29 -9.77 -6.09
C ALA A 56 -3.06 -10.73 -7.27
N ILE A 57 -3.99 -11.65 -7.55
CA ILE A 57 -3.94 -12.54 -8.73
C ILE A 57 -3.98 -11.70 -10.01
N ALA A 58 -4.85 -10.69 -10.09
CA ALA A 58 -4.91 -9.81 -11.25
C ALA A 58 -3.56 -9.08 -11.46
N ALA A 59 -2.98 -8.48 -10.40
CA ALA A 59 -1.67 -7.86 -10.50
C ALA A 59 -0.58 -8.86 -10.93
N VAL A 60 -0.51 -10.06 -10.34
CA VAL A 60 0.44 -11.10 -10.75
C VAL A 60 0.27 -11.43 -12.24
N ALA A 61 -0.96 -11.63 -12.72
CA ALA A 61 -1.25 -11.89 -14.12
C ALA A 61 -0.76 -10.77 -15.05
N SER A 62 -0.81 -9.52 -14.61
CA SER A 62 -0.34 -8.38 -15.40
C SER A 62 1.17 -8.43 -15.71
N PHE A 63 1.99 -9.07 -14.86
CA PHE A 63 3.44 -9.23 -15.09
C PHE A 63 3.78 -10.30 -16.14
N PHE A 64 2.85 -11.21 -16.44
CA PHE A 64 3.01 -12.20 -17.50
C PHE A 64 2.64 -11.69 -18.89
N ILE A 65 2.18 -10.44 -18.99
CA ILE A 65 1.84 -9.76 -20.23
C ILE A 65 2.79 -8.57 -20.41
N THR A 66 3.29 -8.36 -21.62
CA THR A 66 4.12 -7.19 -21.94
C THR A 66 3.43 -5.88 -21.50
N PRO A 67 4.17 -4.91 -20.93
CA PRO A 67 3.60 -3.62 -20.56
C PRO A 67 2.83 -2.96 -21.71
N GLY A 68 1.66 -2.42 -21.40
CA GLY A 68 0.71 -1.83 -22.33
C GLY A 68 -0.69 -1.77 -21.74
N TRP A 69 -1.65 -1.18 -22.47
CA TRP A 69 -3.00 -0.93 -21.97
C TRP A 69 -3.70 -2.16 -21.37
N THR A 70 -3.54 -3.35 -21.97
CA THR A 70 -4.12 -4.59 -21.45
C THR A 70 -3.52 -4.98 -20.08
N SER A 71 -2.20 -4.91 -19.93
CA SER A 71 -1.53 -5.22 -18.65
C SER A 71 -1.93 -4.20 -17.59
N GLY A 72 -2.00 -2.91 -17.93
CA GLY A 72 -2.50 -1.86 -17.06
C GLY A 72 -3.96 -2.06 -16.62
N ALA A 73 -4.84 -2.44 -17.55
CA ALA A 73 -6.25 -2.72 -17.26
C ALA A 73 -6.42 -3.90 -16.29
N ILE A 74 -5.61 -4.96 -16.43
CA ILE A 74 -5.61 -6.08 -15.50
C ILE A 74 -5.12 -5.64 -14.12
N ALA A 75 -4.07 -4.80 -14.06
CA ALA A 75 -3.55 -4.25 -12.81
C ALA A 75 -4.57 -3.39 -12.04
N LEU A 76 -5.63 -2.89 -12.69
CA LEU A 76 -6.73 -2.18 -12.02
C LEU A 76 -7.41 -3.05 -10.95
N GLY A 77 -7.40 -4.37 -11.07
CA GLY A 77 -7.94 -5.26 -10.03
C GLY A 77 -7.27 -5.06 -8.67
N TRP A 78 -5.96 -4.78 -8.68
CA TRP A 78 -5.23 -4.42 -7.46
C TRP A 78 -5.56 -3.02 -6.98
N LEU A 79 -5.65 -2.04 -7.88
CA LEU A 79 -6.04 -0.67 -7.54
C LEU A 79 -7.41 -0.62 -6.87
N ILE A 80 -8.41 -1.35 -7.38
CA ILE A 80 -9.73 -1.44 -6.78
C ILE A 80 -9.65 -1.99 -5.35
N THR A 81 -8.86 -3.05 -5.13
CA THR A 81 -8.63 -3.61 -3.79
C THR A 81 -8.05 -2.57 -2.83
N CYS A 82 -7.04 -1.82 -3.28
CA CYS A 82 -6.41 -0.78 -2.47
C CYS A 82 -7.35 0.39 -2.19
N ILE A 83 -8.19 0.78 -3.15
CA ILE A 83 -9.23 1.80 -2.95
C ILE A 83 -10.23 1.35 -1.88
N VAL A 84 -10.68 0.09 -1.90
CA VAL A 84 -11.58 -0.43 -0.84
C VAL A 84 -10.90 -0.38 0.53
N ALA A 85 -9.61 -0.70 0.63
CA ALA A 85 -8.86 -0.56 1.87
C ALA A 85 -8.74 0.91 2.32
N ALA A 86 -8.44 1.83 1.41
CA ALA A 86 -8.38 3.27 1.68
C ALA A 86 -9.73 3.83 2.14
N LEU A 87 -10.84 3.39 1.53
CA LEU A 87 -12.20 3.73 1.94
C LEU A 87 -12.48 3.27 3.38
N ALA A 88 -11.98 2.09 3.80
CA ALA A 88 -12.10 1.68 5.20
C ALA A 88 -11.40 2.66 6.16
N GLY A 89 -10.25 3.20 5.78
CA GLY A 89 -9.55 4.25 6.52
C GLY A 89 -10.35 5.56 6.59
N LEU A 90 -10.90 6.01 5.46
CA LEU A 90 -11.76 7.19 5.44
C LEU A 90 -13.01 7.01 6.33
N VAL A 91 -13.66 5.84 6.24
CA VAL A 91 -14.81 5.49 7.08
C VAL A 91 -14.43 5.48 8.56
N GLU A 92 -13.25 4.98 8.93
CA GLU A 92 -12.77 5.05 10.32
C GLU A 92 -12.69 6.50 10.80
N LEU A 93 -12.05 7.40 10.04
CA LEU A 93 -11.93 8.81 10.43
C LEU A 93 -13.31 9.49 10.60
N ILE A 94 -14.26 9.16 9.74
CA ILE A 94 -15.63 9.67 9.79
C ILE A 94 -16.39 9.11 11.01
N GLU A 95 -16.34 7.79 11.24
CA GLU A 95 -17.02 7.14 12.36
C GLU A 95 -16.46 7.59 13.71
N ARG A 96 -15.14 7.73 13.80
CA ARG A 96 -14.44 8.16 15.02
C ARG A 96 -14.56 9.67 15.25
N ARG A 97 -14.85 10.44 14.19
CA ARG A 97 -14.82 11.91 14.18
C ARG A 97 -13.49 12.43 14.75
N SER A 98 -12.39 11.80 14.35
CA SER A 98 -11.08 12.04 14.95
C SER A 98 -9.97 12.02 13.91
N LEU A 99 -9.11 13.04 13.96
CA LEU A 99 -7.84 13.11 13.24
C LEU A 99 -6.65 12.94 14.20
N ARG A 100 -6.89 12.35 15.38
CA ARG A 100 -5.79 12.04 16.30
C ARG A 100 -4.83 11.07 15.61
N PRO A 101 -3.51 11.13 15.90
CA PRO A 101 -2.53 10.23 15.30
C PRO A 101 -2.94 8.75 15.36
N THR A 102 -3.60 8.34 16.44
CA THR A 102 -4.11 6.97 16.68
C THR A 102 -5.12 6.48 15.65
N ASP A 103 -5.91 7.37 15.06
CA ASP A 103 -6.92 7.05 14.05
C ASP A 103 -6.39 7.41 12.65
N LEU A 104 -5.64 8.52 12.53
CA LEU A 104 -5.08 9.02 11.27
C LEU A 104 -3.98 8.14 10.68
N ALA A 105 -3.02 7.66 11.49
CA ALA A 105 -1.88 6.93 10.95
C ALA A 105 -2.26 5.57 10.33
N PRO A 106 -3.12 4.73 10.95
CA PRO A 106 -3.63 3.53 10.28
C PRO A 106 -4.44 3.83 9.01
N ALA A 107 -5.23 4.91 9.01
CA ALA A 107 -6.00 5.33 7.83
C ALA A 107 -5.08 5.79 6.69
N ALA A 108 -4.03 6.55 7.01
CA ALA A 108 -3.01 6.96 6.04
C ALA A 108 -2.26 5.75 5.46
N ALA A 109 -1.88 4.77 6.31
CA ALA A 109 -1.22 3.55 5.84
C ALA A 109 -2.02 2.86 4.74
N VAL A 110 -3.32 2.59 4.95
CA VAL A 110 -4.16 1.96 3.92
C VAL A 110 -4.45 2.88 2.73
N ALA A 111 -4.43 4.20 2.91
CA ALA A 111 -4.57 5.16 1.80
C ALA A 111 -3.36 5.13 0.85
N TYR A 112 -2.15 4.97 1.38
CA TYR A 112 -0.93 4.85 0.57
C TYR A 112 -0.92 3.65 -0.37
N LEU A 113 -1.65 2.59 -0.04
CA LEU A 113 -1.83 1.45 -0.95
C LEU A 113 -2.45 1.88 -2.28
N SER A 114 -3.42 2.80 -2.28
CA SER A 114 -4.04 3.30 -3.51
C SER A 114 -3.04 4.05 -4.39
N VAL A 115 -2.14 4.81 -3.76
CA VAL A 115 -1.06 5.51 -4.47
C VAL A 115 -0.10 4.48 -5.09
N GLY A 116 0.38 3.52 -4.30
CA GLY A 116 1.26 2.46 -4.79
C GLY A 116 0.63 1.62 -5.90
N ALA A 117 -0.66 1.31 -5.80
CA ALA A 117 -1.39 0.58 -6.83
C ALA A 117 -1.61 1.42 -8.10
N GLY A 118 -1.80 2.74 -7.97
CA GLY A 118 -1.83 3.65 -9.11
C GLY A 118 -0.51 3.62 -9.89
N TRP A 119 0.62 3.67 -9.19
CA TRP A 119 1.94 3.55 -9.81
C TRP A 119 2.19 2.18 -10.45
N LEU A 120 1.69 1.10 -9.85
CA LEU A 120 1.68 -0.22 -10.50
C LEU A 120 0.91 -0.17 -11.83
N VAL A 121 -0.31 0.38 -11.84
CA VAL A 121 -1.12 0.49 -13.07
C VAL A 121 -0.39 1.29 -14.15
N LEU A 122 0.23 2.41 -13.79
CA LEU A 122 1.01 3.22 -14.72
C LEU A 122 2.21 2.45 -15.28
N SER A 123 2.97 1.75 -14.44
CA SER A 123 4.07 0.88 -14.88
C SER A 123 3.56 -0.17 -15.87
N ARG A 124 2.49 -0.90 -15.50
CA ARG A 124 1.94 -1.96 -16.33
C ARG A 124 1.29 -1.45 -17.62
N ALA A 125 0.77 -0.24 -17.63
CA ALA A 125 0.30 0.44 -18.84
C ALA A 125 1.44 0.95 -19.74
N GLY A 126 2.69 0.93 -19.28
CA GLY A 126 3.84 1.50 -19.98
C GLY A 126 3.87 3.03 -19.96
N LEU A 127 3.12 3.66 -19.06
CA LEU A 127 3.04 5.12 -18.93
C LEU A 127 4.18 5.66 -18.07
N ARG A 128 4.74 6.81 -18.49
CA ARG A 128 5.89 7.47 -17.87
C ARG A 128 5.56 8.92 -17.55
N PRO A 129 4.86 9.18 -16.42
CA PRO A 129 4.55 10.55 -16.00
C PRO A 129 5.83 11.37 -15.89
N GLU A 130 5.78 12.65 -16.27
CA GLU A 130 6.91 13.59 -16.16
C GLU A 130 8.21 13.13 -16.85
N GLY A 131 8.12 12.19 -17.81
CA GLY A 131 9.28 11.64 -18.50
C GLY A 131 10.16 10.71 -17.65
N PHE A 132 9.66 10.22 -16.51
CA PHE A 132 10.42 9.33 -15.64
C PHE A 132 10.85 8.03 -16.34
N SER A 133 11.97 7.47 -15.88
CA SER A 133 12.40 6.12 -16.29
C SER A 133 11.41 5.07 -15.80
N HIS A 134 11.37 3.93 -16.49
CA HIS A 134 10.48 2.83 -16.13
C HIS A 134 10.74 2.34 -14.69
N GLU A 135 12.01 2.29 -14.31
CA GLU A 135 12.45 1.87 -12.99
C GLU A 135 11.95 2.81 -11.89
N ILE A 136 11.92 4.12 -12.13
CA ILE A 136 11.38 5.09 -11.16
C ILE A 136 9.88 4.86 -10.97
N VAL A 137 9.13 4.65 -12.05
CA VAL A 137 7.67 4.39 -11.98
C VAL A 137 7.40 3.12 -11.14
N GLU A 138 8.15 2.04 -11.38
CA GLU A 138 8.02 0.78 -10.64
C GLU A 138 8.45 0.88 -9.19
N LEU A 139 9.62 1.47 -8.93
CA LEU A 139 10.14 1.69 -7.58
C LEU A 139 9.23 2.58 -6.76
N THR A 140 8.51 3.51 -7.38
CA THR A 140 7.51 4.34 -6.69
C THR A 140 6.34 3.48 -6.22
N GLY A 141 5.88 2.53 -7.05
CA GLY A 141 4.94 1.50 -6.65
C GLY A 141 5.43 0.71 -5.43
N VAL A 142 6.68 0.22 -5.47
CA VAL A 142 7.31 -0.48 -4.33
C VAL A 142 7.36 0.41 -3.08
N HIS A 143 7.84 1.65 -3.21
CA HIS A 143 7.98 2.61 -2.11
C HIS A 143 6.67 2.79 -1.34
N PHE A 144 5.55 2.97 -2.03
CA PHE A 144 4.25 3.17 -1.36
C PHE A 144 3.69 1.89 -0.70
N HIS A 145 4.07 0.69 -1.15
CA HIS A 145 3.67 -0.54 -0.45
C HIS A 145 4.54 -0.82 0.79
N TYR A 146 5.83 -0.47 0.75
CA TYR A 146 6.74 -0.68 1.87
C TYR A 146 6.79 0.52 2.82
N ALA A 147 7.31 1.66 2.38
CA ALA A 147 7.42 2.86 3.20
C ALA A 147 6.04 3.47 3.47
N GLY A 148 5.23 3.64 2.41
CA GLY A 148 3.90 4.23 2.53
C GLY A 148 2.96 3.40 3.42
N PHE A 149 2.81 2.10 3.13
CA PHE A 149 1.91 1.25 3.89
C PHE A 149 2.57 0.54 5.08
N ALA A 150 3.56 -0.32 4.85
CA ALA A 150 4.06 -1.22 5.88
C ALA A 150 4.75 -0.46 7.04
N ALA A 151 5.65 0.48 6.73
CA ALA A 151 6.34 1.27 7.75
C ALA A 151 5.37 2.17 8.52
N THR A 152 4.46 2.86 7.83
CA THR A 152 3.41 3.67 8.48
C THR A 152 2.51 2.85 9.40
N LEU A 153 2.10 1.65 8.96
CA LEU A 153 1.29 0.76 9.79
C LEU A 153 2.08 0.29 11.03
N MET A 154 3.35 -0.10 10.86
CA MET A 154 4.21 -0.51 11.98
C MET A 154 4.43 0.64 12.98
N ALA A 155 4.60 1.86 12.49
CA ALA A 155 4.69 3.06 13.34
C ALA A 155 3.38 3.26 14.12
N ALA A 156 2.23 3.17 13.46
CA ALA A 156 0.92 3.30 14.09
C ALA A 156 0.67 2.23 15.17
N LEU A 157 1.06 0.98 14.92
CA LEU A 157 0.98 -0.11 15.88
C LEU A 157 1.92 0.10 17.07
N THR A 158 3.14 0.59 16.81
CA THR A 158 4.13 0.91 17.86
C THR A 158 3.62 2.02 18.76
N MET A 159 3.14 3.13 18.18
CA MET A 159 2.51 4.22 18.93
C MET A 159 1.36 3.72 19.81
N ARG A 160 0.51 2.83 19.29
CA ARG A 160 -0.59 2.23 20.08
C ARG A 160 -0.08 1.36 21.22
N ALA A 161 1.00 0.60 21.00
CA ALA A 161 1.59 -0.30 22.01
C ALA A 161 2.23 0.46 23.18
N VAL A 162 2.75 1.67 22.94
CA VAL A 162 3.43 2.50 23.97
C VAL A 162 2.58 3.65 24.49
N ARG A 163 1.27 3.68 24.20
CA ARG A 163 0.37 4.82 24.51
C ARG A 163 0.34 5.24 25.98
N ASP A 164 0.58 4.28 26.89
CA ASP A 164 0.54 4.50 28.34
C ASP A 164 1.94 4.79 28.94
N ARG A 165 2.95 5.02 28.09
CA ARG A 165 4.37 5.18 28.46
C ARG A 165 4.85 6.65 28.46
N GLY A 166 4.00 7.59 28.88
CA GLY A 166 4.36 9.00 29.09
C GLY A 166 5.11 9.63 27.90
N ARG A 167 6.36 10.09 28.11
CA ARG A 167 7.19 10.72 27.06
C ARG A 167 7.37 9.84 25.81
N LEU A 168 7.46 8.51 25.98
CA LEU A 168 7.62 7.60 24.86
C LEU A 168 6.38 7.60 23.95
N ALA A 169 5.18 7.77 24.53
CA ALA A 169 3.95 7.90 23.74
C ALA A 169 3.96 9.14 22.86
N THR A 170 4.42 10.28 23.39
CA THR A 170 4.56 11.53 22.63
C THR A 170 5.59 11.38 21.50
N LEU A 171 6.76 10.83 21.80
CA LEU A 171 7.81 10.60 20.78
C LEU A 171 7.34 9.64 19.69
N ALA A 172 6.66 8.55 20.05
CA ALA A 172 6.12 7.60 19.09
C ALA A 172 5.02 8.22 18.22
N ALA A 173 4.16 9.08 18.79
CA ALA A 173 3.17 9.81 18.02
C ALA A 173 3.82 10.79 17.03
N MET A 174 4.82 11.55 17.46
CA MET A 174 5.56 12.47 16.57
C MET A 174 6.28 11.71 15.45
N ALA A 175 7.03 10.67 15.79
CA ALA A 175 7.73 9.84 14.80
C ALA A 175 6.75 9.21 13.80
N THR A 176 5.61 8.69 14.28
CA THR A 176 4.56 8.16 13.41
C THR A 176 4.03 9.22 12.45
N MET A 177 3.80 10.44 12.93
CA MET A 177 3.30 11.51 12.08
C MET A 177 4.35 11.99 11.05
N LEU A 178 5.64 11.97 11.38
CA LEU A 178 6.70 12.23 10.40
C LEU A 178 6.71 11.19 9.28
N VAL A 179 6.59 9.90 9.63
CA VAL A 179 6.45 8.81 8.65
C VAL A 179 5.21 9.00 7.77
N VAL A 180 4.07 9.39 8.36
CA VAL A 180 2.83 9.72 7.62
C VAL A 180 3.02 10.93 6.68
N LEU A 181 3.97 11.83 6.95
CA LEU A 181 4.28 12.95 6.06
C LEU A 181 5.38 12.62 5.04
N GLY A 182 5.98 11.44 5.13
CA GLY A 182 7.09 11.03 4.27
C GLY A 182 8.43 11.68 4.62
N VAL A 183 8.62 12.06 5.89
CA VAL A 183 9.85 12.66 6.45
C VAL A 183 10.49 11.70 7.44
#